data_AF-A0A9D8XIC6-F1
#
_entry.id   AF-A0A9D8XIC6-F1
#
_cell.length_a   1.000
_cell.length_b   1.000
_cell.length_c   1.000
_cell.angle_alpha   90.00
_cell.angle_beta   90.00
_cell.angle_gamma   90.00
#
_symmetry.space_group_name_H-M   'P 1'
#
loop_
_entity.id
_entity.type
_entity.pdbx_description
1 polymer ?
#
loop_
_entity_poly.entity_id
_entity_poly.type
_entity_poly.pdbx_seq_one_letter_code
_entity_poly.pdbx_strand_id
1 'polypeptide(L)'
;MRISLAQVDIIWENAQANMQKYKEIAASLKGKSDLLVLPEMCANGFGSQAQKVAQYADGFTISSLRAMAMENDIAIVGSFIAKEDAEVNGEKT
;
A
#
# COMPACT_ATOMS: atom_id res chain seq x y z
N MET A 1 -22.23 1.26 -2.46
CA MET A 1 -20.79 1.60 -2.39
C MET A 1 -20.56 2.55 -1.22
N ARG A 2 -19.89 2.05 -0.18
CA ARG A 2 -19.51 2.74 1.06
C ARG A 2 -18.01 2.92 1.05
N ILE A 3 -17.55 4.16 1.21
CA ILE A 3 -16.14 4.53 1.10
C ILE A 3 -15.65 4.98 2.47
N SER A 4 -14.48 4.49 2.87
CA SER A 4 -13.77 4.94 4.07
C SER A 4 -12.43 5.53 3.68
N LEU A 5 -12.10 6.67 4.29
CA LEU A 5 -10.82 7.34 4.11
C LEU A 5 -9.96 7.07 5.35
N ALA A 6 -8.78 6.48 5.16
CA ALA A 6 -7.84 6.25 6.25
C ALA A 6 -7.04 7.51 6.54
N GLN A 7 -7.48 8.29 7.52
CA GLN A 7 -6.70 9.40 8.05
C GLN A 7 -5.74 8.87 9.13
N VAL A 8 -4.47 8.70 8.77
CA VAL A 8 -3.43 8.23 9.69
C VAL A 8 -2.15 9.04 9.53
N ASP A 9 -1.42 9.18 10.63
CA ASP A 9 -0.04 9.65 10.57
C ASP A 9 0.87 8.54 10.03
N ILE A 10 1.43 8.78 8.84
CA ILE A 10 2.38 7.87 8.21
C ILE A 10 3.68 7.87 9.02
N ILE A 11 4.10 6.69 9.44
CA ILE A 11 5.40 6.50 10.07
C ILE A 11 6.45 6.50 8.97
N TRP A 12 7.36 7.47 9.03
CA TRP A 12 8.40 7.65 8.04
C TRP A 12 9.28 6.40 7.88
N GLU A 13 9.52 6.03 6.62
CA GLU A 13 10.39 4.94 6.19
C GLU A 13 10.07 3.56 6.81
N ASN A 14 8.88 3.37 7.39
CA ASN A 14 8.52 2.15 8.11
C ASN A 14 7.25 1.48 7.54
N ALA A 15 7.42 0.73 6.45
CA ALA A 15 6.33 -0.01 5.79
C ALA A 15 5.61 -0.98 6.72
N GLN A 16 6.34 -1.69 7.58
CA GLN A 16 5.74 -2.68 8.47
C GLN A 16 4.79 -2.03 9.48
N ALA A 17 5.21 -0.93 10.11
CA ALA A 17 4.38 -0.24 11.09
C ALA A 17 3.14 0.41 10.44
N ASN A 18 3.27 0.96 9.22
CA ASN A 18 2.13 1.49 8.49
C ASN A 18 1.14 0.39 8.06
N MET A 19 1.63 -0.75 7.54
CA MET A 19 0.77 -1.89 7.20
C MET A 19 0.00 -2.43 8.40
N GLN A 20 0.61 -2.45 9.59
CA GLN A 20 -0.08 -2.86 10.81
C GLN A 20 -1.26 -1.92 11.16
N LYS A 21 -1.07 -0.59 11.05
CA LYS A 21 -2.18 0.37 11.23
C LYS A 21 -3.30 0.13 10.22
N TYR A 22 -2.97 -0.08 8.96
CA TYR A 22 -3.98 -0.34 7.92
C TYR A 22 -4.73 -1.64 8.15
N LYS A 23 -4.06 -2.67 8.69
CA LYS A 23 -4.68 -3.94 9.04
C LYS A 23 -5.76 -3.77 10.10
N GLU A 24 -5.47 -3.01 11.14
CA GLU A 24 -6.42 -2.71 12.22
C GLU A 24 -7.63 -1.93 11.69
N ILE A 25 -7.39 -0.95 10.81
CA ILE A 25 -8.46 -0.18 10.15
C ILE A 25 -9.32 -1.09 9.28
N ALA A 26 -8.72 -1.88 8.38
CA ALA A 26 -9.44 -2.78 7.48
C ALA A 26 -10.31 -3.79 8.25
N ALA A 27 -9.79 -4.37 9.33
CA ALA A 27 -10.53 -5.28 10.20
C ALA A 27 -11.77 -4.61 10.82
N SER A 28 -11.67 -3.35 11.24
CA SER A 28 -12.80 -2.61 11.82
C SER A 28 -13.93 -2.30 10.82
N LEU A 29 -13.59 -2.29 9.53
CA LEU A 29 -14.47 -1.94 8.40
C LEU A 29 -15.13 -3.15 7.73
N LYS A 30 -14.77 -4.39 8.11
CA LYS A 30 -15.34 -5.61 7.53
C LYS A 30 -16.87 -5.60 7.60
N GLY A 31 -17.52 -5.76 6.44
CA GLY A 31 -18.97 -5.69 6.27
C GLY A 31 -19.58 -4.28 6.34
N LYS A 32 -18.78 -3.25 6.63
CA LYS A 32 -19.21 -1.84 6.78
C LYS A 32 -18.78 -0.94 5.61
N SER A 33 -17.72 -1.31 4.89
CA SER A 33 -17.19 -0.53 3.77
C SER A 33 -16.84 -1.40 2.58
N ASP A 34 -16.94 -0.83 1.39
CA ASP A 34 -16.68 -1.51 0.12
C ASP A 34 -15.32 -1.06 -0.47
N LEU A 35 -14.85 0.15 -0.11
CA LEU A 35 -13.54 0.71 -0.52
C LEU A 35 -12.87 1.44 0.65
N LEU A 36 -11.60 1.13 0.88
CA LEU A 36 -10.68 1.84 1.77
C LEU A 36 -9.66 2.64 0.94
N VAL A 37 -9.66 3.96 1.10
CA VAL A 37 -8.69 4.87 0.48
C VAL A 37 -7.60 5.17 1.49
N LEU A 38 -6.38 4.75 1.19
CA LEU A 38 -5.18 5.04 1.97
C LEU A 38 -4.59 6.41 1.57
N PRO A 39 -3.82 7.05 2.45
CA PRO A 39 -3.03 8.23 2.11
C PRO A 39 -2.08 7.98 0.93
N GLU A 40 -1.62 9.07 0.33
CA GLU A 40 -0.52 9.01 -0.62
C GLU A 40 0.77 8.51 0.07
N MET A 41 1.57 7.72 -0.65
CA MET A 41 2.81 7.11 -0.17
C MET A 41 2.60 6.29 1.11
N CYS A 42 1.51 5.52 1.17
CA CYS A 42 1.02 4.84 2.36
C CYS A 42 2.05 3.90 3.02
N ALA A 43 2.99 3.36 2.24
CA ALA A 43 3.99 2.46 2.78
C ALA A 43 5.05 3.20 3.63
N ASN A 44 5.64 4.29 3.13
CA ASN A 44 6.87 4.85 3.73
C ASN A 44 6.85 6.38 3.89
N GLY A 45 5.86 7.08 3.36
CA GLY A 45 5.81 8.54 3.33
C GLY A 45 6.80 9.17 2.35
N PHE A 46 6.89 10.50 2.38
CA PHE A 46 7.70 11.32 1.45
C PHE A 46 9.19 11.36 1.83
N GLY A 47 9.82 10.18 1.83
CA GLY A 47 11.24 9.97 2.08
C GLY A 47 12.18 10.84 1.23
N SER A 48 13.20 11.47 1.82
CA SER A 48 14.30 12.08 1.04
C SER A 48 15.08 11.03 0.24
N GLN A 49 14.98 9.76 0.65
CA GLN A 49 15.62 8.61 0.02
C GLN A 49 14.60 7.66 -0.62
N ALA A 50 13.73 8.20 -1.49
CA ALA A 50 12.69 7.43 -2.19
C ALA A 50 13.20 6.13 -2.82
N GLN A 51 14.41 6.13 -3.41
CA GLN A 51 14.99 4.92 -4.01
C GLN A 51 15.30 3.80 -3.01
N LYS A 52 15.62 4.13 -1.75
CA LYS A 52 15.92 3.11 -0.73
C LYS A 52 14.68 2.40 -0.22
N VAL A 53 13.54 3.08 -0.27
CA VAL A 53 12.25 2.56 0.21
C VAL A 53 11.34 2.07 -0.92
N ALA A 54 11.81 2.17 -2.17
CA ALA A 54 11.12 1.64 -3.34
C ALA A 54 10.97 0.12 -3.23
N GLN A 55 9.78 -0.39 -3.53
CA GLN A 55 9.44 -1.80 -3.45
C GLN A 55 8.95 -2.29 -4.82
N TYR A 56 9.24 -3.55 -5.16
CA TYR A 56 8.69 -4.15 -6.37
C TYR A 56 7.16 -4.29 -6.28
N ALA A 57 6.50 -4.41 -7.44
CA ALA A 57 5.05 -4.54 -7.54
C ALA A 57 4.51 -5.86 -6.94
N ASP A 58 5.36 -6.86 -6.74
CA ASP A 58 5.06 -8.11 -6.02
C ASP A 58 5.63 -8.13 -4.58
N GLY A 59 6.22 -7.03 -4.14
CA GLY A 59 6.89 -6.90 -2.85
C GLY A 59 5.94 -6.88 -1.64
N PHE A 60 6.54 -6.59 -0.47
CA PHE A 60 5.87 -6.64 0.83
C PHE A 60 4.60 -5.78 0.90
N THR A 61 4.64 -4.54 0.40
CA THR A 61 3.49 -3.63 0.44
C THR A 61 2.30 -4.20 -0.32
N ILE A 62 2.47 -4.57 -1.59
CA ILE A 62 1.36 -5.09 -2.41
C ILE A 62 0.84 -6.43 -1.86
N SER A 63 1.73 -7.33 -1.46
CA SER A 63 1.34 -8.60 -0.85
C SER A 63 0.51 -8.40 0.43
N SER A 64 0.90 -7.45 1.27
CA SER A 64 0.18 -7.10 2.50
C SER A 64 -1.20 -6.48 2.21
N LEU A 65 -1.26 -5.53 1.28
CA LEU A 65 -2.51 -4.90 0.85
C LEU A 65 -3.49 -5.93 0.25
N ARG A 66 -2.99 -6.85 -0.58
CA ARG A 66 -3.79 -7.94 -1.16
C ARG A 66 -4.36 -8.85 -0.08
N ALA A 67 -3.55 -9.27 0.88
CA ALA A 67 -4.00 -10.11 1.99
C ALA A 67 -5.10 -9.41 2.80
N MET A 68 -4.91 -8.13 3.15
CA MET A 68 -5.92 -7.34 3.88
C MET A 68 -7.23 -7.19 3.10
N ALA A 69 -7.16 -6.93 1.79
CA ALA A 69 -8.33 -6.81 0.93
C ALA A 69 -9.13 -8.12 0.90
N MET A 70 -8.45 -9.26 0.73
CA MET A 70 -9.09 -10.58 0.70
C MET A 70 -9.68 -10.98 2.05
N GLU A 71 -8.97 -10.75 3.16
CA GLU A 71 -9.42 -11.11 4.50
C GLU A 71 -10.69 -10.35 4.94
N ASN A 72 -10.83 -9.11 4.48
CA ASN A 72 -11.88 -8.19 4.90
C ASN A 72 -12.97 -7.95 3.85
N ASP A 73 -12.85 -8.57 2.67
CA ASP A 73 -13.75 -8.39 1.53
C ASP A 73 -13.97 -6.90 1.20
N ILE A 74 -12.85 -6.18 1.00
CA ILE A 74 -12.84 -4.73 0.75
C ILE A 74 -11.84 -4.37 -0.34
N ALA A 75 -12.19 -3.45 -1.23
CA ALA A 75 -11.23 -2.87 -2.16
C ALA A 75 -10.30 -1.90 -1.41
N ILE A 76 -9.01 -1.88 -1.75
CA ILE A 76 -8.04 -0.95 -1.15
C ILE A 76 -7.33 -0.19 -2.26
N VAL A 77 -7.25 1.14 -2.13
CA VAL A 77 -6.53 2.01 -3.05
C VAL A 77 -5.55 2.90 -2.29
N GLY A 78 -4.39 3.16 -2.88
CA GLY A 78 -3.34 4.02 -2.32
C GLY A 78 -2.17 4.10 -3.28
N SER A 79 -1.10 4.77 -2.86
CA SER A 79 0.15 4.85 -3.62
C SER A 79 1.35 4.43 -2.78
N PHE A 80 2.36 3.90 -3.44
CA PHE A 80 3.65 3.54 -2.86
C PHE A 80 4.75 3.81 -3.88
N ILE A 81 6.00 3.88 -3.42
CA ILE A 81 7.13 4.01 -4.33
C ILE A 81 7.40 2.63 -4.94
N ALA A 82 7.05 2.48 -6.21
CA ALA A 82 7.33 1.27 -6.96
C ALA A 82 8.76 1.30 -7.51
N LYS A 83 9.44 0.16 -7.46
CA LYS A 83 10.65 -0.09 -8.22
C LYS A 83 10.25 -0.73 -9.55
N GLU A 84 10.71 -0.16 -10.65
CA GLU A 84 10.61 -0.82 -11.96
C GLU A 84 11.44 -2.11 -11.95
N ASP A 85 10.86 -3.18 -12.47
CA ASP A 85 11.66 -4.33 -12.88
C ASP A 85 12.61 -3.87 -13.96
N ALA A 86 13.89 -4.22 -13.82
CA ALA A 86 14.86 -3.94 -14.86
C ALA A 86 14.37 -4.61 -16.15
N GLU A 87 14.11 -3.82 -17.19
CA GLU A 87 13.82 -4.34 -18.53
C GLU A 87 14.88 -5.40 -18.88
N VAL A 88 14.46 -6.67 -18.93
CA VAL A 88 15.23 -7.69 -19.62
C VAL A 88 14.97 -7.49 -21.10
N ASN A 89 15.92 -6.83 -21.77
CA ASN A 89 16.09 -6.67 -23.22
C ASN A 89 15.27 -5.56 -23.91
N GLY A 90 15.86 -4.37 -23.96
CA GLY A 90 15.62 -3.39 -25.02
C GLY A 90 16.70 -3.46 -26.10
N GLU A 91 16.83 -4.59 -26.80
CA GLU A 91 17.25 -4.51 -28.20
C GLU A 91 16.13 -3.79 -28.95
N LYS A 92 16.45 -2.60 -29.48
CA LYS A 92 15.62 -1.92 -30.46
C LYS A 92 15.57 -2.78 -31.72
N THR A 93 14.40 -3.34 -32.04
CA THR A 93 13.99 -3.69 -33.40
C THR A 93 12.51 -3.41 -33.57
#